data_AF-A0A3M1J6J7-F1
#
_entry.id   AF-A0A3M1J6J7-F1
#
_cell.length_a   1.000
_cell.length_b   1.000
_cell.length_c   1.000
_cell.angle_alpha   90.00
_cell.angle_beta   90.00
_cell.angle_gamma   90.00
#
_symmetry.space_group_name_H-M   'P 1'
#
loop_
_entity.id
_entity.type
_entity.pdbx_description
1 polymer ?
#
loop_
_entity_poly.entity_id
_entity_poly.type
_entity_poly.pdbx_seq_one_letter_code
_entity_poly.pdbx_strand_id
1 'polypeptide(L)'
;MFFLLGSEPALAAGGDEIDPFVFRLAIFVLAIFVGYYVVWSVTPALHTPLMSVTNAISSVIVVGALLAVGVSLSGNAEGALWARILGFAALVMAAVNIFGGFLVTQRMLAMYKKKK
;
A
#
# COMPACT_ATOMS: atom_id res chain seq x y z
N MET A 1 1.64 3.43 -52.45
CA MET A 1 0.69 2.31 -52.51
C MET A 1 1.11 1.34 -51.42
N PHE A 2 0.38 1.07 -50.35
CA PHE A 2 -0.98 1.42 -49.99
C PHE A 2 -1.18 0.89 -48.57
N PHE A 3 -0.58 1.55 -47.56
CA PHE A 3 -0.99 1.40 -46.16
C PHE A 3 -0.73 2.70 -45.37
N LEU A 4 -1.14 3.82 -45.98
CA LEU A 4 -1.75 4.91 -45.22
C LEU A 4 -2.94 4.33 -44.44
N LEU A 5 -3.05 4.63 -43.15
CA LEU A 5 -4.11 5.46 -42.54
C LEU A 5 -4.32 5.01 -41.08
N GLY A 6 -3.91 5.88 -40.16
CA GLY A 6 -4.06 5.67 -38.73
C GLY A 6 -3.34 6.72 -37.90
N SER A 7 -3.12 7.92 -38.44
CA SER A 7 -3.21 9.12 -37.60
C SER A 7 -4.65 9.18 -37.12
N GLU A 8 -4.91 8.71 -35.91
CA GLU A 8 -6.01 9.21 -35.12
C GLU A 8 -5.42 10.12 -34.04
N PRO A 9 -6.09 11.26 -33.81
CA PRO A 9 -5.47 12.48 -33.37
C PRO A 9 -5.61 12.62 -31.86
N ALA A 10 -4.78 13.51 -31.30
CA ALA A 10 -5.18 14.36 -30.19
C ALA A 10 -5.93 13.68 -29.03
N LEU A 11 -5.17 13.25 -28.01
CA LEU A 11 -5.57 13.68 -26.67
C LEU A 11 -5.04 15.10 -26.42
N ALA A 12 -5.40 16.02 -27.31
CA ALA A 12 -5.57 17.41 -26.94
C ALA A 12 -7.05 17.56 -26.56
N ALA A 13 -7.38 17.05 -25.38
CA ALA A 13 -8.61 17.42 -24.68
C ALA A 13 -8.22 17.86 -23.27
N GLY A 14 -7.58 19.03 -23.22
CA GLY A 14 -7.77 20.03 -22.16
C GLY A 14 -7.34 19.67 -20.75
N GLY A 15 -6.23 20.29 -20.33
CA GLY A 15 -5.86 20.47 -18.93
C GLY A 15 -4.35 20.33 -18.81
N ASP A 16 -3.68 21.30 -18.19
CA ASP A 16 -2.25 21.30 -17.86
C ASP A 16 -1.70 19.89 -17.62
N GLU A 17 -0.48 19.58 -18.09
CA GLU A 17 0.24 18.40 -17.62
C GLU A 17 0.26 18.45 -16.09
N ILE A 18 -0.63 17.69 -15.45
CA ILE A 18 -0.77 17.71 -14.01
C ILE A 18 0.55 17.18 -13.48
N ASP A 19 1.31 18.04 -12.80
CA ASP A 19 2.58 17.67 -12.20
C ASP A 19 2.45 16.33 -11.47
N PRO A 20 3.34 15.36 -11.69
CA PRO A 20 3.27 14.06 -11.01
C PRO A 20 3.22 14.19 -9.49
N PHE A 21 3.78 15.27 -8.95
CA PHE A 21 3.63 15.64 -7.55
C PHE A 21 2.20 16.04 -7.20
N VAL A 22 1.59 16.97 -7.93
CA VAL A 22 0.19 17.43 -7.74
C VAL A 22 -0.77 16.25 -7.87
N PHE A 23 -0.55 15.35 -8.82
CA PHE A 23 -1.34 14.14 -8.98
C PHE A 23 -1.25 13.20 -7.76
N ARG A 24 -0.03 12.91 -7.27
CA ARG A 24 0.18 12.07 -6.06
C ARG A 24 -0.38 12.74 -4.80
N LEU A 25 -0.25 14.07 -4.71
CA LEU A 25 -0.80 14.86 -3.62
C LEU A 25 -2.34 14.82 -3.62
N ALA A 26 -2.98 14.91 -4.79
CA ALA A 26 -4.42 14.76 -4.92
C ALA A 26 -4.90 13.38 -4.45
N ILE A 27 -4.21 12.29 -4.85
CA ILE A 27 -4.51 10.94 -4.36
C ILE A 27 -4.34 10.85 -2.84
N PHE A 28 -3.27 11.43 -2.29
CA PHE A 28 -3.02 11.44 -0.85
C PHE A 28 -4.14 12.13 -0.07
N VAL A 29 -4.57 13.31 -0.51
CA VAL A 29 -5.66 14.06 0.11
C VAL A 29 -6.99 13.30 0.00
N LEU A 30 -7.31 12.76 -1.16
CA LEU A 30 -8.51 11.93 -1.36
C LEU A 30 -8.49 10.68 -0.47
N ALA A 31 -7.34 10.03 -0.32
CA ALA A 31 -7.19 8.86 0.55
C ALA A 31 -7.43 9.20 2.03
N ILE A 32 -7.06 10.39 2.50
CA ILE A 32 -7.35 10.86 3.87
C ILE A 32 -8.87 10.99 4.07
N PHE A 33 -9.57 11.63 3.13
CA PHE A 33 -11.03 11.76 3.22
C PHE A 33 -11.71 10.38 3.26
N VAL A 34 -11.33 9.47 2.36
CA VAL A 34 -11.85 8.10 2.36
C VAL A 34 -11.56 7.39 3.67
N GLY A 35 -10.34 7.48 4.18
CA GLY A 35 -9.94 6.87 5.46
C GLY A 35 -10.75 7.38 6.65
N TYR A 36 -11.01 8.69 6.71
CA TYR A 36 -11.84 9.30 7.74
C TYR A 36 -13.27 8.73 7.75
N TYR A 37 -13.94 8.71 6.59
CA TYR A 37 -15.31 8.18 6.47
C TYR A 37 -15.38 6.67 6.76
N VAL A 38 -14.37 5.90 6.37
CA VAL A 38 -14.30 4.45 6.62
C VAL A 38 -14.21 4.15 8.12
N VAL A 39 -13.37 4.89 8.87
CA VAL A 39 -13.20 4.68 10.31
C VAL A 39 -14.39 5.18 11.12
N TRP A 40 -15.03 6.28 10.71
CA TRP A 40 -16.21 6.83 11.40
C TRP A 40 -17.49 5.99 11.23
N SER A 41 -17.54 5.13 10.22
CA SER A 41 -18.73 4.30 9.92
C SER A 41 -18.76 2.96 10.66
N VAL A 42 -17.96 2.79 11.72
CA VAL A 42 -17.86 1.55 12.50
C VAL A 42 -18.70 1.62 13.79
N THR A 43 -19.21 0.47 14.24
CA THR A 43 -19.93 0.40 15.52
C THR A 43 -18.96 0.47 16.71
N PRO A 44 -19.33 1.08 17.86
CA PRO A 44 -18.41 1.32 18.97
C PRO A 44 -17.74 0.07 19.56
N ALA A 45 -18.42 -1.07 19.52
CA ALA A 45 -17.88 -2.35 19.98
C ALA A 45 -16.71 -2.87 19.13
N LEU A 46 -16.52 -2.33 17.92
CA LEU A 46 -15.49 -2.77 16.98
C LEU A 46 -14.26 -1.86 16.94
N HIS A 47 -14.18 -0.78 17.73
CA HIS A 47 -12.98 0.07 17.74
C HIS A 47 -11.71 -0.69 18.13
N THR A 48 -11.79 -1.63 19.08
CA THR A 48 -10.64 -2.44 19.50
C THR A 48 -10.21 -3.44 18.40
N PRO A 49 -11.12 -4.20 17.77
CA PRO A 49 -10.81 -4.96 16.55
C PRO A 49 -10.29 -4.11 15.39
N LEU A 50 -10.87 -2.93 15.17
CA LEU A 50 -10.47 -2.01 14.09
C LEU A 50 -9.05 -1.51 14.30
N MET A 51 -8.67 -1.21 15.55
CA MET A 51 -7.31 -0.85 15.89
C MET A 51 -6.33 -1.96 15.50
N SER A 52 -6.67 -3.23 15.74
CA SER A 52 -5.85 -4.37 15.32
C SER A 52 -5.77 -4.52 13.80
N VAL A 53 -6.88 -4.29 13.08
CA VAL A 53 -6.91 -4.31 11.60
C VAL A 53 -6.04 -3.21 11.02
N THR A 54 -6.14 -1.98 11.54
CA THR A 54 -5.31 -0.86 11.05
C THR A 54 -3.83 -1.10 11.30
N ASN A 55 -3.47 -1.78 12.38
CA ASN A 55 -2.10 -2.25 12.62
C ASN A 55 -1.64 -3.25 11.54
N ALA A 56 -2.48 -4.21 11.17
CA ALA A 56 -2.16 -5.15 10.07
C ALA A 56 -2.03 -4.42 8.71
N ILE A 57 -2.94 -3.49 8.39
CA ILE A 57 -2.94 -2.71 7.14
C ILE A 57 -1.70 -1.83 7.00
N SER A 58 -1.14 -1.32 8.11
CA SER A 58 0.11 -0.57 8.09
C SER A 58 1.30 -1.35 7.48
N SER A 59 1.18 -2.66 7.35
CA SER A 59 2.19 -3.54 6.74
C SER A 59 2.37 -3.36 5.23
N VAL A 60 1.73 -2.37 4.59
CA VAL A 60 2.01 -1.95 3.20
C VAL A 60 3.51 -1.65 2.97
N ILE A 61 4.25 -1.38 4.05
CA ILE A 61 5.72 -1.24 4.10
C ILE A 61 6.44 -2.45 3.46
N VAL A 62 5.82 -3.64 3.42
CA VAL A 62 6.36 -4.83 2.74
C VAL A 62 6.73 -4.56 1.27
N VAL A 63 5.99 -3.70 0.58
CA VAL A 63 6.28 -3.30 -0.82
C VAL A 63 7.63 -2.59 -0.90
N GLY A 64 7.89 -1.66 0.03
CA GLY A 64 9.18 -0.97 0.12
C GLY A 64 10.34 -1.90 0.48
N ALA A 65 10.10 -2.85 1.39
CA ALA A 65 11.10 -3.85 1.78
C ALA A 65 11.48 -4.77 0.60
N LEU A 66 10.50 -5.23 -0.18
CA LEU A 66 10.74 -6.03 -1.39
C LEU A 66 11.55 -5.27 -2.44
N LEU A 67 11.22 -3.99 -2.66
CA LEU A 67 12.01 -3.14 -3.55
C LEU A 67 13.46 -3.01 -3.05
N ALA A 68 13.67 -2.76 -1.75
CA ALA A 68 14.99 -2.60 -1.14
C ALA A 68 15.87 -3.86 -1.27
N VAL A 69 15.31 -5.05 -1.09
CA VAL A 69 16.02 -6.33 -1.33
C VAL A 69 16.29 -6.54 -2.84
N GLY A 70 15.32 -6.16 -3.67
CA GLY A 70 15.36 -6.29 -5.14
C GLY A 70 16.36 -5.36 -5.85
N VAL A 71 16.81 -4.27 -5.22
CA VAL A 71 17.79 -3.30 -5.79
C VAL A 71 19.06 -4.00 -6.33
N SER A 72 19.45 -5.09 -5.70
CA SER A 72 20.61 -5.90 -6.10
C SER A 72 20.52 -6.61 -7.46
N LEU A 73 19.34 -6.71 -8.07
CA LEU A 73 19.19 -7.24 -9.43
C LEU A 73 19.55 -6.22 -10.52
N SER A 74 19.63 -4.92 -10.17
CA SER A 74 19.72 -3.83 -11.14
C SER A 74 21.11 -3.18 -11.27
N GLY A 75 22.10 -3.54 -10.45
CA GLY A 75 23.47 -3.04 -10.64
C GLY A 75 24.37 -3.11 -9.41
N ASN A 76 25.68 -3.18 -9.68
CA ASN A 76 26.77 -3.17 -8.72
C ASN A 76 26.95 -1.78 -8.07
N ALA A 77 25.96 -1.33 -7.31
CA ALA A 77 26.05 -0.09 -6.54
C ALA A 77 26.82 -0.35 -5.23
N GLU A 78 27.81 0.49 -4.93
CA GLU A 78 28.45 0.55 -3.61
C GLU A 78 27.37 0.73 -2.54
N GLY A 79 27.27 -0.21 -1.60
CA GLY A 79 26.21 -0.22 -0.58
C GLY A 79 25.04 -1.19 -0.83
N ALA A 80 25.03 -1.92 -1.96
CA ALA A 80 24.01 -2.95 -2.24
C ALA A 80 23.91 -4.04 -1.16
N LEU A 81 25.02 -4.34 -0.46
CA LEU A 81 25.04 -5.27 0.67
C LEU A 81 24.24 -4.71 1.86
N TRP A 82 24.43 -3.44 2.20
CA TRP A 82 23.72 -2.78 3.31
C TRP A 82 22.23 -2.64 2.99
N ALA A 83 21.89 -2.25 1.77
CA ALA A 83 20.50 -2.19 1.30
C ALA A 83 19.82 -3.57 1.38
N ARG A 84 20.53 -4.65 1.04
CA ARG A 84 20.03 -6.02 1.17
C ARG A 84 19.79 -6.45 2.61
N ILE A 85 20.76 -6.23 3.50
CA ILE A 85 20.65 -6.65 4.90
C ILE A 85 19.50 -5.89 5.58
N LEU A 86 19.43 -4.57 5.36
CA LEU A 86 18.37 -3.73 5.91
C LEU A 86 17.02 -4.04 5.28
N GLY A 87 16.96 -4.26 3.96
CA GLY A 87 15.75 -4.66 3.25
C GLY A 87 15.24 -6.02 3.71
N PHE A 88 16.14 -6.98 3.95
CA PHE A 88 15.78 -8.30 4.46
C PHE A 88 15.26 -8.22 5.91
N ALA A 89 15.93 -7.44 6.77
CA ALA A 89 15.45 -7.18 8.12
C ALA A 89 14.07 -6.49 8.12
N ALA A 90 13.88 -5.50 7.25
CA ALA A 90 12.60 -4.83 7.06
C ALA A 90 11.51 -5.79 6.55
N LEU A 91 11.85 -6.73 5.66
CA LEU A 91 10.93 -7.73 5.15
C LEU A 91 10.48 -8.69 6.26
N VAL A 92 11.40 -9.15 7.12
CA VAL A 92 11.08 -9.99 8.28
C VAL A 92 10.18 -9.24 9.26
N MET A 93 10.51 -7.98 9.57
CA MET A 93 9.69 -7.13 10.45
C MET A 93 8.30 -6.88 9.87
N ALA A 94 8.19 -6.62 8.57
CA ALA A 94 6.92 -6.47 7.87
C ALA A 94 6.09 -7.77 7.93
N ALA A 95 6.73 -8.93 7.72
CA ALA A 95 6.05 -10.22 7.83
C ALA A 95 5.47 -10.46 9.22
N VAL A 96 6.22 -10.17 10.29
CA VAL A 96 5.72 -10.28 11.68
C VAL A 96 4.49 -9.39 11.90
N ASN A 97 4.49 -8.16 11.39
CA ASN A 97 3.35 -7.25 11.52
C ASN A 97 2.12 -7.76 10.75
N ILE A 98 2.30 -8.29 9.53
CA ILE A 98 1.23 -8.93 8.75
C ILE A 98 0.62 -10.09 9.54
N PHE A 99 1.43 -11.10 9.85
CA PHE A 99 0.93 -12.32 10.48
C PHE A 99 0.40 -12.08 11.90
N GLY A 100 1.11 -11.28 12.69
CA GLY A 100 0.70 -10.92 14.05
C GLY A 100 -0.59 -10.10 14.06
N GLY A 101 -0.68 -9.08 13.20
CA GLY A 101 -1.87 -8.22 13.09
C GLY A 101 -3.12 -9.01 12.68
N PHE A 102 -3.01 -9.87 11.67
CA PHE A 102 -4.16 -10.68 11.21
C PHE A 102 -4.54 -11.79 12.19
N LEU A 103 -3.59 -12.45 12.85
CA LEU A 103 -3.89 -13.50 13.83
C LEU A 103 -4.63 -12.93 15.05
N VAL A 104 -4.18 -11.79 15.56
CA VAL A 104 -4.83 -11.12 16.69
C VAL A 104 -6.22 -10.61 16.32
N THR A 105 -6.36 -9.99 15.15
CA THR A 105 -7.66 -9.55 14.62
C THR A 105 -8.64 -10.72 14.51
N GLN A 106 -8.21 -11.87 13.98
CA GLN A 106 -9.09 -13.04 13.86
C GLN A 106 -9.52 -13.58 15.22
N ARG A 107 -8.64 -13.59 16.22
CA ARG A 107 -8.99 -13.95 17.60
C ARG A 107 -10.00 -12.98 18.20
N MET A 108 -9.86 -11.68 17.95
CA MET A 108 -10.79 -10.66 18.41
C MET A 108 -12.17 -10.81 17.76
N LEU A 109 -12.23 -11.03 16.45
CA LEU A 109 -13.49 -11.20 15.72
C LEU A 109 -14.16 -12.55 15.97
N ALA A 110 -13.39 -13.60 16.30
CA ALA A 110 -13.93 -14.91 16.66
C ALA A 110 -14.78 -14.87 17.93
N MET A 111 -14.52 -13.93 18.84
CA MET A 111 -15.31 -13.74 20.07
C MET A 111 -16.72 -13.16 19.82
N TYR A 112 -16.95 -12.57 18.65
CA TYR A 112 -18.27 -12.04 18.24
C TYR A 112 -19.07 -13.03 17.38
N LYS A 113 -18.50 -14.19 17.04
CA LYS A 113 -19.27 -15.26 16.39
C LYS A 113 -20.13 -15.97 17.42
N LYS A 114 -21.45 -15.91 17.24
CA LYS A 114 -22.41 -16.68 18.04
C LYS A 114 -22.07 -18.17 17.91
N LYS A 115 -21.79 -18.83 19.04
CA LYS A 115 -21.63 -20.29 19.11
C LYS A 115 -22.87 -20.93 18.44
N LYS A 116 -22.68 -21.70 17.38
CA LYS A 116 -23.65 -22.76 17.07
C LYS A 116 -23.50 -23.85 18.12
#